data_AF-A0A7K0GPC6-F1
#
_entry.id   AF-A0A7K0GPC6-F1
#
_cell.length_a   1.000
_cell.length_b   1.000
_cell.length_c   1.000
_cell.angle_alpha   90.00
_cell.angle_beta   90.00
_cell.angle_gamma   90.00
#
_symmetry.space_group_name_H-M   'P 1'
#
loop_
_entity.id
_entity.type
_entity.pdbx_description
1 polymer ?
#
loop_
_entity_poly.entity_id
_entity_poly.type
_entity_poly.pdbx_seq_one_letter_code
_entity_poly.pdbx_strand_id
1 'polypeptide(L)'
;MSNQTAKFVEGSTMRHILMMSGAGSVGLMALFVVDLLDMLFISMLGQVELAAAVGFAGTLTFFATSVSIGTSIAMGALVSK
;
A
#
# COMPACT_ATOMS: atom_id res chain seq x y z
N MET A 1 -29.41 17.34 -11.39
CA MET A 1 -28.07 16.96 -10.88
C MET A 1 -28.16 16.95 -9.37
N SER A 2 -28.09 15.78 -8.73
CA SER A 2 -28.02 15.72 -7.27
C SER A 2 -26.77 16.45 -6.80
N ASN A 3 -26.94 17.40 -5.88
CA ASN A 3 -25.86 18.20 -5.31
C ASN A 3 -24.96 17.27 -4.47
N GLN A 4 -23.98 16.61 -5.09
CA GLN A 4 -23.00 15.80 -4.38
C GLN A 4 -21.99 16.74 -3.72
N THR A 5 -22.24 17.08 -2.46
CA THR A 5 -21.29 17.80 -1.63
C THR A 5 -20.05 16.95 -1.38
N ALA A 6 -18.88 17.53 -1.65
CA ALA A 6 -17.61 16.85 -1.47
C ALA A 6 -17.31 16.67 0.03
N LYS A 7 -17.18 15.41 0.47
CA LYS A 7 -17.13 15.02 1.90
C LYS A 7 -15.91 15.52 2.68
N PHE A 8 -14.80 15.81 2.01
CA PHE A 8 -13.52 16.16 2.66
C PHE A 8 -13.16 17.64 2.52
N VAL A 9 -14.14 18.50 2.26
CA VAL A 9 -13.94 19.95 2.07
C VAL A 9 -14.44 20.75 3.28
N GLU A 10 -15.10 20.08 4.24
CA GLU A 10 -15.72 20.69 5.42
C GLU A 10 -15.24 20.01 6.70
N GLY A 11 -15.06 20.77 7.80
CA GLY A 11 -14.71 20.25 9.12
C GLY A 11 -13.22 20.36 9.50
N SER A 12 -12.81 19.61 10.52
CA SER A 12 -11.46 19.69 11.09
C SER A 12 -10.42 18.95 10.24
N THR A 13 -9.29 19.61 9.96
CA THR A 13 -8.14 19.05 9.24
C THR A 13 -7.60 17.79 9.91
N MET A 14 -7.52 17.76 11.26
CA MET A 14 -7.06 16.58 12.00
C MET A 14 -7.95 15.37 11.78
N ARG A 15 -9.28 15.56 11.66
CA ARG A 15 -10.21 14.46 11.37
C ARG A 15 -9.95 13.91 9.96
N HIS A 16 -9.70 14.79 8.98
CA HIS A 16 -9.41 14.36 7.61
C HIS A 16 -8.11 13.56 7.55
N ILE A 17 -7.04 14.05 8.19
CA ILE A 17 -5.76 13.34 8.24
C ILE A 17 -5.94 11.96 8.87
N LEU A 18 -6.59 11.87 10.04
CA LEU A 18 -6.80 10.58 10.73
C LEU A 18 -7.61 9.60 9.89
N MET A 19 -8.68 10.04 9.23
CA MET A 19 -9.56 9.15 8.46
C MET A 19 -8.92 8.71 7.14
N MET A 20 -8.25 9.63 6.42
CA MET A 20 -7.56 9.31 5.17
C MET A 20 -6.30 8.46 5.41
N SER A 21 -5.43 8.86 6.35
CA SER A 21 -4.24 8.09 6.69
C SER A 21 -4.59 6.75 7.35
N GLY A 22 -5.65 6.70 8.15
CA GLY A 22 -6.15 5.46 8.77
C GLY A 22 -6.63 4.44 7.75
N ALA A 23 -7.34 4.85 6.71
CA ALA A 23 -7.72 3.93 5.62
C ALA A 23 -6.48 3.40 4.88
N GLY A 24 -5.50 4.27 4.61
CA GLY A 24 -4.23 3.87 3.97
C GLY A 24 -3.41 2.91 4.82
N SER A 25 -3.35 3.10 6.14
CA SER A 25 -2.57 2.24 7.04
C SER A 25 -3.16 0.82 7.15
N VAL A 26 -4.48 0.69 7.12
CA VAL A 26 -5.15 -0.64 7.09
C VAL A 26 -4.75 -1.41 5.82
N GLY A 27 -4.72 -0.74 4.66
CA GLY A 27 -4.26 -1.36 3.41
C GLY A 27 -2.80 -1.81 3.47
N LEU A 28 -1.91 -0.98 4.01
CA LEU A 28 -0.49 -1.34 4.19
C LEU A 28 -0.33 -2.53 5.16
N MET A 29 -1.09 -2.57 6.25
CA MET A 29 -1.06 -3.70 7.17
C MET A 29 -1.54 -5.00 6.52
N ALA A 30 -2.56 -4.93 5.66
CA ALA A 30 -3.03 -6.11 4.94
C ALA A 30 -1.92 -6.70 4.04
N LEU A 31 -1.16 -5.87 3.33
CA LEU A 31 -0.03 -6.33 2.50
C LEU A 31 1.04 -7.03 3.35
N PHE A 32 1.46 -6.42 4.46
CA PHE A 32 2.43 -7.04 5.38
C PHE A 32 1.99 -8.39 5.94
N VAL A 33 0.69 -8.51 6.28
CA VAL A 33 0.15 -9.78 6.79
C VAL A 33 0.16 -10.85 5.71
N VAL A 34 -0.21 -10.50 4.47
CA VAL A 34 -0.12 -11.43 3.33
C VAL A 34 1.32 -11.88 3.11
N ASP A 35 2.28 -10.95 3.09
CA ASP A 35 3.70 -11.28 2.90
C ASP A 35 4.24 -12.21 4.02
N LEU A 36 3.83 -11.98 5.26
CA LEU A 36 4.19 -12.83 6.40
C LEU A 36 3.62 -14.25 6.25
N LEU A 37 2.36 -14.35 5.83
CA LEU A 37 1.71 -15.64 5.58
C LEU A 37 2.39 -16.38 4.44
N ASP A 38 2.73 -15.69 3.34
CA ASP A 38 3.43 -16.28 2.21
C ASP A 38 4.77 -16.87 2.64
N MET A 39 5.59 -16.11 3.39
CA MET A 39 6.84 -16.60 3.97
C MET A 39 6.64 -17.78 4.91
N LEU A 40 5.60 -17.74 5.75
CA LEU A 40 5.27 -18.83 6.67
C LEU A 40 4.95 -20.11 5.91
N PHE A 41 4.05 -20.06 4.92
CA PHE A 41 3.69 -21.23 4.12
C PHE A 41 4.86 -21.75 3.28
N ILE A 42 5.63 -20.86 2.65
CA ILE A 42 6.78 -21.25 1.82
C ILE A 42 7.87 -21.90 2.68
N SER A 43 8.11 -21.41 3.89
CA SER A 43 9.08 -22.03 4.81
C SER A 43 8.68 -23.45 5.23
N MET A 44 7.37 -23.74 5.30
CA MET A 44 6.85 -25.06 5.64
C MET A 44 6.99 -26.10 4.51
N LEU A 45 7.30 -25.69 3.27
CA LEU A 45 7.56 -26.64 2.16
C LEU A 45 8.89 -27.39 2.31
N GLY A 46 9.77 -26.97 3.22
CA GLY A 46 11.07 -27.61 3.46
C GLY A 46 12.10 -27.39 2.33
N GLN A 47 11.80 -26.53 1.37
CA GLN A 47 12.69 -26.17 0.25
C GLN A 47 13.30 -24.79 0.51
N VAL A 48 14.52 -24.79 1.03
CA VAL A 48 15.24 -23.56 1.44
C VAL A 48 15.49 -22.65 0.23
N GLU A 49 15.62 -23.23 -0.95
CA GLU A 49 15.81 -22.54 -2.22
C GLU A 49 14.61 -21.64 -2.55
N LEU A 50 13.39 -22.08 -2.25
CA LEU A 50 12.18 -21.28 -2.49
C LEU A 50 12.11 -20.09 -1.54
N ALA A 51 12.41 -20.29 -0.26
CA ALA A 51 12.43 -19.19 0.72
C ALA A 51 13.50 -18.14 0.34
N ALA A 52 14.68 -18.57 -0.10
CA ALA A 52 15.74 -17.67 -0.58
C ALA A 52 15.34 -16.94 -1.88
N ALA A 53 14.68 -17.64 -2.81
CA ALA A 53 14.22 -17.07 -4.06
C ALA A 53 13.16 -15.97 -3.85
N VAL A 54 12.26 -16.14 -2.88
CA VAL A 54 11.26 -15.11 -2.52
C VAL A 54 11.93 -13.85 -2.00
N GLY A 55 13.02 -13.96 -1.24
CA GLY A 55 13.81 -12.80 -0.81
C GLY A 55 14.39 -12.03 -2.01
N PHE A 56 14.96 -12.75 -2.99
CA PHE A 56 15.44 -12.15 -4.24
C PHE A 56 14.32 -11.49 -5.04
N ALA A 57 13.21 -12.20 -5.26
CA ALA A 57 12.04 -11.66 -5.95
C ALA A 57 11.46 -10.44 -5.23
N GLY A 58 11.46 -10.45 -3.90
CA GLY A 58 11.04 -9.32 -3.06
C GLY A 58 11.79 -8.04 -3.39
N THR A 59 13.11 -8.10 -3.61
CA THR A 59 13.88 -6.89 -3.97
C THR A 59 13.45 -6.27 -5.31
N LEU A 60 13.14 -7.10 -6.30
CA LEU A 60 12.62 -6.67 -7.61
C LEU A 60 11.21 -6.07 -7.47
N THR A 61 10.35 -6.71 -6.67
CA THR A 61 8.99 -6.22 -6.38
C THR A 61 9.04 -4.90 -5.63
N PHE A 62 9.95 -4.74 -4.65
CA PHE A 62 10.18 -3.46 -3.96
C PHE A 62 10.62 -2.36 -4.91
N PHE A 63 11.50 -2.66 -5.86
CA PHE A 63 11.89 -1.70 -6.89
C PHE A 63 10.69 -1.28 -7.75
N ALA A 64 9.92 -2.23 -8.28
CA ALA A 64 8.75 -1.94 -9.11
C ALA A 64 7.66 -1.15 -8.36
N THR A 65 7.37 -1.53 -7.11
CA THR A 65 6.41 -0.82 -6.26
C THR A 65 6.87 0.59 -5.92
N SER A 66 8.18 0.82 -5.70
CA SER A 66 8.71 2.17 -5.47
C SER A 66 8.44 3.12 -6.64
N VAL A 67 8.64 2.65 -7.88
CA VAL A 67 8.33 3.40 -9.10
C VAL A 67 6.83 3.69 -9.18
N SER A 68 5.99 2.69 -8.90
CA SER A 68 4.52 2.84 -8.89
C SER A 68 4.03 3.88 -7.87
N ILE A 69 4.58 3.87 -6.65
CA ILE A 69 4.26 4.86 -5.61
C ILE A 69 4.68 6.26 -6.08
N GLY A 70 5.89 6.40 -6.63
CA GLY A 70 6.39 7.67 -7.16
C GLY A 70 5.47 8.25 -8.25
N THR A 71 5.06 7.43 -9.22
CA THR A 71 4.13 7.84 -10.27
C THR A 71 2.75 8.21 -9.70
N SER A 72 2.24 7.44 -8.74
CA SER A 72 0.94 7.70 -8.10
C SER A 72 0.93 9.05 -7.36
N ILE A 73 2.00 9.36 -6.62
CA ILE A 73 2.14 10.66 -5.93
C ILE A 73 2.26 11.80 -6.95
N ALA A 74 3.06 11.63 -8.00
CA ALA A 74 3.22 12.65 -9.05
C ALA A 74 1.89 12.95 -9.75
N MET A 75 1.09 11.92 -10.06
CA MET A 75 -0.25 12.08 -10.62
C MET A 75 -1.18 12.83 -9.66
N GLY A 76 -1.19 12.46 -8.38
CA GLY A 76 -1.98 13.13 -7.35
C GLY A 76 -1.64 14.62 -7.21
N ALA A 77 -0.35 14.95 -7.26
CA ALA A 77 0.10 16.34 -7.23
C ALA A 77 -0.33 17.11 -8.50
N LEU A 78 -0.22 16.49 -9.68
CA LEU A 78 -0.62 17.13 -10.94
C LEU A 78 -2.13 17.41 -11.03
N VAL A 79 -2.96 16.49 -10.53
CA VAL A 79 -4.43 16.63 -10.56
C VAL A 79 -4.99 17.53 -9.45
N SER A 80 -4.21 17.81 -8.41
CA SER A 80 -4.60 18.69 -7.30
C SER A 80 -4.66 20.19 -7.66
N LYS A 81 -4.25 20.53 -8.89
CA LYS A 81 -4.38 21.88 -9.46
C LYS A 81 -5.70 22.03 -10.20
#